data_AF-A0A0R3ST67-F1
#
_entry.id   AF-A0A0R3ST67-F1
#
_cell.length_a   1.000
_cell.length_b   1.000
_cell.length_c   1.000
_cell.angle_alpha   90.00
_cell.angle_beta   90.00
_cell.angle_gamma   90.00
#
_symmetry.space_group_name_H-M   'P 1'
#
loop_
_entity.id
_entity.type
_entity.pdbx_description
1 polymer ?
#
loop_
_entity_poly.entity_id
_entity_poly.type
_entity_poly.pdbx_seq_one_letter_code
_entity_poly.pdbx_strand_id
1 'polypeptide(L)'
;MSDPGPNKDSLFQSANASHMQNQETALDLSKERMNLQDKGKLLQYFQDDDCPNSKMRRYPKMTPTEARDSKYWAKRIKNNAAARRSRQSRRVRELNLAEHAARLEERCCILENQIQYLQVQLIEAKQSRIDDEEYSHYTK
;
A
#
# COMPACT_ATOMS: atom_id res chain seq x y z
N MET A 1 -29.17 -58.69 25.24
CA MET A 1 -28.87 -57.25 25.32
C MET A 1 -27.80 -57.00 24.28
N SER A 2 -28.18 -56.48 23.13
CA SER A 2 -27.29 -56.30 21.98
C SER A 2 -27.10 -54.80 21.77
N ASP A 3 -25.88 -54.30 21.96
CA ASP A 3 -25.53 -52.90 21.72
C ASP A 3 -25.63 -52.57 20.22
N PRO A 4 -26.30 -51.47 19.83
CA PRO A 4 -26.21 -50.97 18.46
C PRO A 4 -24.89 -50.22 18.29
N GLY A 5 -24.05 -50.70 17.36
CA GLY A 5 -22.84 -50.02 16.93
C GLY A 5 -23.12 -48.66 16.29
N PRO A 6 -22.09 -47.80 16.12
CA PRO A 6 -22.27 -46.40 15.76
C PRO A 6 -22.82 -46.24 14.35
N ASN A 7 -23.77 -45.30 14.23
CA ASN A 7 -24.47 -44.92 13.01
C ASN A 7 -23.50 -44.40 11.93
N LYS A 8 -23.58 -44.94 10.71
CA LYS A 8 -22.73 -44.59 9.57
C LYS A 8 -22.98 -43.19 9.01
N ASP A 9 -24.04 -42.52 9.43
CA ASP A 9 -24.38 -41.17 8.99
C ASP A 9 -23.49 -40.07 9.60
N SER A 10 -22.77 -40.36 10.69
CA SER A 10 -21.88 -39.40 11.35
C SER A 10 -20.55 -39.17 10.60
N LEU A 11 -20.16 -40.08 9.70
CA LEU A 11 -18.87 -40.00 9.01
C LEU A 11 -18.90 -39.11 7.77
N PHE A 12 -20.09 -38.79 7.26
CA PHE A 12 -20.26 -37.93 6.08
C PHE A 12 -20.35 -36.44 6.43
N GLN A 13 -20.66 -36.11 7.70
CA GLN A 13 -20.67 -34.73 8.17
C GLN A 13 -19.26 -34.19 8.49
N SER A 14 -18.29 -35.05 8.84
CA SER A 14 -16.91 -34.61 9.12
C SER A 14 -16.08 -34.36 7.85
N ALA A 15 -16.46 -34.97 6.72
CA ALA A 15 -15.79 -34.73 5.43
C ALA A 15 -16.07 -33.33 4.85
N ASN A 16 -17.24 -32.75 5.15
CA ASN A 16 -17.60 -31.40 4.69
C ASN A 16 -16.95 -30.29 5.52
N ALA A 17 -16.54 -30.56 6.76
CA ALA A 17 -15.80 -29.60 7.58
C ALA A 17 -14.37 -29.36 7.07
N SER A 18 -13.74 -30.37 6.46
CA SER A 18 -12.36 -30.29 5.96
C SER A 18 -12.25 -29.71 4.54
N HIS A 19 -13.34 -29.63 3.77
CA HIS A 19 -13.31 -29.08 2.42
C HIS A 19 -13.43 -27.54 2.37
N MET A 20 -13.91 -26.91 3.45
CA MET A 20 -14.03 -25.45 3.56
C MET A 20 -12.85 -24.78 4.29
N GLN A 21 -11.82 -25.53 4.67
CA GLN A 21 -10.64 -24.97 5.37
C GLN A 21 -9.36 -24.90 4.50
N ASN A 22 -9.41 -25.34 3.24
CA ASN A 22 -8.23 -25.37 2.37
C ASN A 22 -8.33 -24.47 1.12
N GLN A 23 -9.24 -23.50 1.08
CA GLN A 23 -9.38 -22.55 -0.04
C GLN A 23 -8.98 -21.10 0.31
N GLU A 24 -8.26 -20.86 1.41
CA GLU A 24 -7.82 -19.51 1.81
C GLU A 24 -6.30 -19.24 1.64
N THR A 25 -5.61 -19.92 0.71
CA THR A 25 -4.15 -19.75 0.57
C THR A 25 -3.66 -19.41 -0.83
N ALA A 26 -4.49 -18.83 -1.68
CA ALA A 26 -4.01 -18.23 -2.92
C ALA A 26 -4.70 -16.90 -3.18
N LEU A 27 -3.89 -15.83 -3.19
CA LEU A 27 -4.22 -14.44 -3.57
C LEU A 27 -4.69 -13.48 -2.46
N ASP A 28 -4.13 -13.59 -1.25
CA ASP A 28 -4.18 -12.48 -0.29
C ASP A 28 -2.86 -11.69 -0.31
N LEU A 29 -2.66 -10.89 -1.37
CA LEU A 29 -1.55 -9.91 -1.47
C LEU A 29 -1.64 -8.81 -0.40
N SER A 30 -2.72 -8.75 0.40
CA SER A 30 -2.83 -7.78 1.50
C SER A 30 -1.92 -8.12 2.70
N LYS A 31 -1.38 -9.35 2.77
CA LYS A 31 -0.53 -9.83 3.87
C LYS A 31 0.97 -9.57 3.69
N GLU A 32 1.43 -9.05 2.56
CA GLU A 32 2.77 -8.44 2.45
C GLU A 32 2.79 -7.04 3.07
N ARG A 33 2.32 -6.97 4.32
CA ARG A 33 2.47 -5.79 5.16
C ARG A 33 3.94 -5.73 5.54
N MET A 34 4.73 -4.95 4.81
CA MET A 34 6.13 -4.62 5.09
C MET A 34 6.40 -4.62 6.61
N ASN A 35 7.35 -5.43 7.07
CA ASN A 35 7.72 -5.55 8.49
C ASN A 35 7.96 -4.15 9.08
N LEU A 36 7.56 -3.90 10.32
CA LEU A 36 7.85 -2.63 11.00
C LEU A 36 9.35 -2.29 10.98
N GLN A 37 10.23 -3.30 11.04
CA GLN A 37 11.68 -3.14 10.87
C GLN A 37 12.03 -2.61 9.47
N ASP A 38 11.40 -3.15 8.43
CA ASP A 38 11.62 -2.76 7.03
C ASP A 38 11.01 -1.40 6.72
N LYS A 39 9.86 -1.07 7.30
CA LYS A 39 9.28 0.28 7.27
C LYS A 39 10.19 1.29 7.96
N GLY A 40 10.75 0.94 9.11
CA GLY A 40 11.70 1.79 9.84
C GLY A 40 12.97 2.04 9.03
N LYS A 41 13.50 1.00 8.40
CA LYS A 41 14.68 1.08 7.53
C LYS A 41 14.43 1.88 6.25
N LEU A 42 13.26 1.72 5.63
CA LEU A 42 12.85 2.49 4.45
C LEU A 42 12.60 3.97 4.79
N LEU A 43 11.93 4.24 5.91
CA LEU A 43 11.71 5.61 6.39
C LEU A 43 13.04 6.30 6.74
N GLN A 44 13.99 5.58 7.32
CA GLN A 44 15.35 6.08 7.56
C GLN A 44 16.05 6.45 6.24
N TYR A 45 15.95 5.58 5.21
CA TYR A 45 16.54 5.84 3.89
C TYR A 45 15.96 7.12 3.24
N PHE A 46 14.66 7.37 3.39
CA PHE A 46 14.02 8.60 2.90
C PHE A 46 14.27 9.84 3.79
N GLN A 47 14.62 9.65 5.07
CA GLN A 47 14.97 10.74 5.99
C GLN A 47 16.41 11.22 5.80
N ASP A 48 17.33 10.33 5.44
CA ASP A 48 18.77 10.63 5.37
C ASP A 48 19.15 11.52 4.16
N ASP A 49 18.34 11.57 3.10
CA ASP A 49 18.63 12.36 1.89
C ASP A 49 18.24 13.85 1.98
N ASP A 50 17.33 14.23 2.90
CA ASP A 50 16.83 15.61 3.01
C ASP A 50 16.95 16.23 4.42
N CYS A 51 17.25 15.45 5.46
CA CYS A 51 17.46 15.96 6.83
C CYS A 51 18.96 16.09 7.16
N PRO A 52 19.48 17.29 7.46
CA PRO A 52 20.85 17.44 7.92
C PRO A 52 21.04 16.68 9.23
N ASN A 53 21.95 15.69 9.25
CA ASN A 53 22.35 14.98 10.46
C ASN A 53 22.54 15.96 11.62
N SER A 54 21.74 15.82 12.68
CA SER A 54 21.74 16.73 13.84
C SER A 54 23.12 16.85 14.47
N LYS A 55 23.93 15.77 14.46
CA LYS A 55 25.31 15.75 14.97
C LYS A 55 26.30 16.49 14.06
N MET A 56 25.93 16.79 12.82
CA MET A 56 26.74 17.53 11.84
C MET A 56 26.29 19.00 11.67
N ARG A 57 25.26 19.43 12.41
CA ARG A 57 24.72 20.80 12.31
C ARG A 57 25.70 21.80 12.92
N ARG A 58 26.44 22.51 12.05
CA ARG A 58 27.31 23.62 12.47
C ARG A 58 26.45 24.84 12.82
N TYR A 59 26.68 25.44 13.98
CA TYR A 59 26.08 26.72 14.33
C TYR A 59 26.70 27.84 13.47
N PRO A 60 25.91 28.56 12.65
CA PRO A 60 26.45 29.63 11.83
C PRO A 60 26.93 30.78 12.72
N LYS A 61 28.20 31.18 12.59
CA LYS A 61 28.68 32.46 13.13
C LYS A 61 28.26 33.57 12.18
N MET A 62 27.46 34.52 12.66
CA MET A 62 27.07 35.69 11.88
C MET A 62 28.32 36.50 11.51
N THR A 63 28.44 36.93 10.26
CA THR A 63 29.53 37.85 9.87
C THR A 63 29.28 39.20 10.55
N PRO A 64 30.25 39.73 11.34
CA PRO A 64 30.14 41.05 11.95
C PRO A 64 29.86 42.13 10.90
N THR A 65 29.12 43.17 11.28
CA THR A 65 28.65 44.21 10.35
C THR A 65 29.82 44.98 9.72
N GLU A 66 30.91 45.16 10.47
CA GLU A 66 32.16 45.82 10.03
C GLU A 66 32.94 45.02 8.97
N ALA A 67 32.68 43.72 8.81
CA ALA A 67 33.42 42.81 7.91
C ALA A 67 32.63 42.43 6.64
N ARG A 68 31.59 43.20 6.29
CA ARG A 68 30.75 42.96 5.09
C ARG A 68 31.35 43.62 3.85
N ASP A 69 32.47 43.08 3.39
CA ASP A 69 33.19 43.59 2.22
C ASP A 69 32.51 43.20 0.89
N SER A 70 32.99 43.75 -0.22
CA SER A 70 32.56 43.36 -1.58
C SER A 70 32.60 41.84 -1.83
N LYS A 71 33.64 41.15 -1.33
CA LYS A 71 33.78 39.68 -1.40
C LYS A 71 32.68 38.94 -0.64
N TYR A 72 32.19 39.49 0.48
CA TYR A 72 31.06 38.93 1.22
C TYR A 72 29.77 39.03 0.39
N TRP A 73 29.49 40.20 -0.19
CA TRP A 73 28.28 40.41 -1.00
C TRP A 73 28.21 39.50 -2.23
N ALA A 74 29.32 39.33 -2.95
CA ALA A 74 29.40 38.40 -4.08
C ALA A 74 29.05 36.95 -3.67
N LYS A 75 29.60 36.47 -2.53
CA LYS A 75 29.26 35.14 -1.98
C LYS A 75 27.78 35.06 -1.58
N ARG A 76 27.24 36.11 -0.98
CA ARG A 76 25.85 36.15 -0.51
C ARG A 76 24.86 36.06 -1.67
N ILE A 77 25.11 36.80 -2.75
CA ILE A 77 24.32 36.74 -3.99
C ILE A 77 24.34 35.32 -4.57
N LYS A 78 25.54 34.71 -4.69
CA LYS A 78 25.68 33.34 -5.20
C LYS A 78 24.95 32.31 -4.33
N ASN A 79 25.04 32.43 -3.00
CA ASN A 79 24.34 31.53 -2.08
C ASN A 79 22.82 31.71 -2.16
N ASN A 80 22.31 32.95 -2.26
CA ASN A 80 20.88 33.20 -2.42
C ASN A 80 20.35 32.63 -3.74
N ALA A 81 21.11 32.74 -4.83
CA ALA A 81 20.78 32.11 -6.10
C ALA A 81 20.77 30.57 -6.00
N ALA A 82 21.76 29.98 -5.33
CA ALA A 82 21.81 28.54 -5.08
C ALA A 82 20.63 28.07 -4.20
N ALA A 83 20.31 28.81 -3.14
CA ALA A 83 19.18 28.50 -2.26
C ALA A 83 17.84 28.56 -3.01
N ARG A 84 17.66 29.55 -3.89
CA ARG A 84 16.47 29.61 -4.77
C ARG A 84 16.38 28.38 -5.68
N ARG A 85 17.46 28.01 -6.36
CA ARG A 85 17.50 26.80 -7.22
C ARG A 85 17.23 25.53 -6.42
N SER A 86 17.82 25.38 -5.24
CA SER A 86 17.61 24.23 -4.35
C SER A 86 16.14 24.12 -3.93
N ARG A 87 15.52 25.24 -3.54
CA ARG A 87 14.08 25.27 -3.22
C ARG A 87 13.19 24.89 -4.41
N GLN A 88 13.52 25.38 -5.61
CA GLN A 88 12.74 25.04 -6.80
C GLN A 88 12.89 23.57 -7.17
N SER A 89 14.10 23.03 -7.12
CA SER A 89 14.36 21.61 -7.36
C SER A 89 13.60 20.72 -6.38
N ARG A 90 13.59 21.05 -5.09
CA ARG A 90 12.78 20.33 -4.09
C ARG A 90 11.28 20.41 -4.40
N ARG A 91 10.76 21.61 -4.69
CA ARG A 91 9.34 21.77 -5.04
C ARG A 91 8.95 20.91 -6.24
N VAL A 92 9.76 20.88 -7.28
CA VAL A 92 9.51 20.04 -8.46
C VAL A 92 9.50 18.55 -8.09
N ARG A 93 10.44 18.09 -7.24
CA ARG A 93 10.42 16.71 -6.74
C ARG A 93 9.13 16.39 -5.97
N GLU A 94 8.73 17.28 -5.06
CA GLU A 94 7.50 17.12 -4.27
C GLU A 94 6.24 17.09 -5.15
N LEU A 95 6.16 17.96 -6.17
CA LEU A 95 5.05 17.96 -7.13
C LEU A 95 4.98 16.68 -7.95
N ASN A 96 6.12 16.20 -8.47
CA ASN A 96 6.17 14.94 -9.23
C ASN A 96 5.76 13.75 -8.36
N LEU A 97 6.17 13.74 -7.08
CA LEU A 97 5.77 12.70 -6.14
C LEU A 97 4.25 12.74 -5.88
N ALA A 98 3.68 13.93 -5.70
CA ALA A 98 2.24 14.11 -5.53
C ALA A 98 1.45 13.65 -6.76
N GLU A 99 1.91 14.00 -7.97
CA GLU A 99 1.30 13.55 -9.23
C GLU A 99 1.34 12.02 -9.34
N HIS A 100 2.48 11.40 -9.02
CA HIS A 100 2.62 9.96 -9.07
C HIS A 100 1.71 9.26 -8.06
N ALA A 101 1.59 9.80 -6.83
CA ALA A 101 0.68 9.29 -5.82
C ALA A 101 -0.79 9.35 -6.29
N ALA A 102 -1.23 10.51 -6.80
CA ALA A 102 -2.59 10.68 -7.31
C ALA A 102 -2.92 9.70 -8.45
N ARG A 103 -1.97 9.48 -9.37
CA ARG A 103 -2.14 8.49 -10.46
C ARG A 103 -2.24 7.05 -9.95
N LEU A 104 -1.49 6.71 -8.90
CA LEU A 104 -1.59 5.39 -8.28
C LEU A 104 -2.93 5.21 -7.57
N GLU A 105 -3.39 6.22 -6.84
CA GLU A 105 -4.70 6.22 -6.18
C GLU A 105 -5.85 6.03 -7.19
N GLU A 106 -5.80 6.77 -8.30
CA GLU A 106 -6.75 6.61 -9.41
C GLU A 106 -6.76 5.18 -9.95
N ARG A 107 -5.58 4.60 -10.21
CA ARG A 107 -5.46 3.23 -10.72
C ARG A 107 -5.98 2.20 -9.72
N CYS A 108 -5.70 2.36 -8.44
CA CYS A 108 -6.22 1.47 -7.40
C CYS A 108 -7.75 1.52 -7.36
N CYS A 109 -8.35 2.72 -7.40
CA CYS A 109 -9.80 2.88 -7.44
C CYS A 109 -10.43 2.19 -8.66
N ILE A 110 -9.83 2.34 -9.85
CA ILE A 110 -10.30 1.66 -11.06
C ILE A 110 -10.27 0.13 -10.89
N LEU A 111 -9.16 -0.41 -10.37
CA LEU A 111 -9.01 -1.84 -10.16
C LEU A 111 -9.99 -2.37 -9.11
N GLU A 112 -10.20 -1.66 -8.01
CA GLU A 112 -11.21 -2.00 -7.00
C GLU A 112 -12.62 -2.06 -7.60
N ASN A 113 -12.99 -1.08 -8.41
CA ASN A 113 -14.27 -1.07 -9.11
C ASN A 113 -14.41 -2.25 -10.08
N GLN A 114 -13.36 -2.61 -10.82
CA GLN A 114 -13.36 -3.76 -11.72
C GLN A 114 -13.53 -5.08 -10.95
N ILE A 115 -12.83 -5.23 -9.82
CA ILE A 115 -12.95 -6.40 -8.96
C ILE A 115 -14.38 -6.52 -8.42
N GLN A 116 -14.95 -5.44 -7.91
CA GLN A 116 -16.34 -5.43 -7.42
C GLN A 116 -17.33 -5.80 -8.52
N TYR A 117 -17.17 -5.23 -9.72
CA TYR A 117 -18.02 -5.55 -10.87
C TYR A 117 -17.97 -7.04 -11.24
N LEU A 118 -16.78 -7.63 -11.28
CA LEU A 118 -16.62 -9.06 -11.57
C LEU A 118 -17.15 -9.95 -10.44
N GLN A 119 -17.01 -9.54 -9.18
CA GLN A 119 -17.59 -10.26 -8.03
C GLN A 119 -19.12 -10.30 -8.13
N VAL A 120 -19.76 -9.18 -8.46
CA VAL A 120 -21.22 -9.12 -8.66
C VAL A 120 -21.65 -10.06 -9.78
N GLN A 121 -21.02 -9.99 -10.95
CA GLN A 121 -21.34 -10.90 -12.07
C GLN A 121 -21.17 -12.37 -11.71
N LEU A 122 -20.13 -12.71 -10.94
CA LEU A 122 -19.87 -14.08 -10.51
C LEU A 122 -20.94 -14.56 -9.51
N ILE A 123 -21.44 -13.69 -8.65
CA ILE A 123 -22.56 -14.00 -7.74
C ILE A 123 -23.83 -14.22 -8.55
N GLU A 124 -24.15 -13.33 -9.50
CA GLU A 124 -25.33 -13.44 -10.36
C GLU A 124 -25.31 -14.74 -11.19
N ALA A 125 -24.18 -15.06 -11.82
CA ALA A 125 -24.03 -16.28 -12.61
C ALA A 125 -24.13 -17.56 -11.77
N LYS A 126 -23.69 -17.50 -10.50
CA LYS A 126 -23.87 -18.62 -9.56
C LYS A 126 -25.34 -18.78 -9.17
N GLN A 127 -26.04 -17.68 -8.93
CA GLN A 127 -27.46 -17.71 -8.60
C GLN A 127 -28.29 -18.26 -9.75
N SER A 128 -28.09 -17.77 -10.98
CA SER A 128 -28.82 -18.26 -12.15
C SER A 128 -28.60 -19.74 -12.40
N ARG A 129 -27.37 -20.23 -12.18
CA ARG A 129 -27.06 -21.67 -12.29
C ARG A 129 -27.81 -22.50 -11.24
N ILE A 130 -27.92 -22.01 -10.01
CA ILE A 130 -28.69 -22.68 -8.95
C ILE A 130 -30.17 -22.72 -9.35
N ASP A 131 -30.71 -21.60 -9.82
CA ASP A 131 -32.11 -21.49 -10.22
C ASP A 131 -32.44 -22.45 -11.40
N ASP A 132 -31.52 -22.61 -12.37
CA ASP A 132 -31.65 -23.57 -13.48
C ASP A 132 -31.61 -25.04 -13.01
N GLU A 133 -30.71 -25.36 -12.06
CA GLU A 133 -30.60 -26.70 -11.45
C GLU A 133 -31.87 -27.06 -10.65
N GLU A 134 -32.43 -26.08 -9.91
CA GLU A 134 -33.68 -26.22 -9.17
C GLU A 134 -34.88 -26.39 -10.11
N TYR A 135 -34.96 -25.61 -11.19
CA TYR A 135 -36.05 -25.72 -12.18
C TYR A 135 -36.05 -27.07 -12.91
N SER A 136 -34.87 -27.65 -13.19
CA SER A 136 -34.75 -29.00 -13.76
C SER A 136 -35.21 -30.11 -12.80
N HIS A 137 -35.22 -29.87 -11.48
CA HIS A 137 -35.66 -30.84 -10.49
C HIS A 137 -37.19 -30.94 -10.40
N TYR A 138 -37.91 -29.86 -10.75
CA TYR A 138 -39.37 -29.84 -10.73
C TYR A 138 -40.04 -30.30 -12.03
N THR A 139 -39.27 -30.51 -13.10
CA THR A 139 -39.78 -30.81 -14.46
C THR A 139 -39.56 -32.26 -14.92
N LYS A 140 -39.15 -33.17 -14.03
CA LYS A 140 -39.09 -34.63 -14.26
C LYS A 140 -40.17 -35.36 -13.46
#